data_AF-Q56J81-F1
#
_entry.id   AF-Q56J81-F1
#
_cell.length_a   1.000
_cell.length_b   1.000
_cell.length_c   1.000
_cell.angle_alpha   90.00
_cell.angle_beta   90.00
_cell.angle_gamma   90.00
#
_symmetry.space_group_name_H-M   'P 1'
#
loop_
_entity.id
_entity.type
_entity.pdbx_description
1 polymer ?
#
loop_
_entity_poly.entity_id
_entity_poly.type
_entity_poly.pdbx_seq_one_letter_code
_entity_poly.pdbx_strand_id
1 'polypeptide(L)'
;MGVLDVVPAGVLTGDNVLKLFAYAKEHQFAIPAINVTSSSAANSVLEAARDAKAPVIIQFSQGGAQFFAGKGLNNDGQAASILGSIAGAHHVRTVAKSYGVPVVLHSDHCAKKLEPWFVGMLEADEAYFKAHGEPLFSSHMIDFSEEPKDHNIEACKKYLKRMAPMKN
;
A
#
# COMPACT_ATOMS: atom_id res chain seq x y z
N MET A 1 -24.11 -10.63 5.96
CA MET A 1 -22.82 -10.19 6.51
C MET A 1 -22.00 -9.64 5.35
N GLY A 2 -21.56 -8.39 5.44
CA GLY A 2 -20.67 -7.76 4.47
C GLY A 2 -19.25 -7.66 5.02
N VAL A 3 -18.31 -7.20 4.19
CA VAL A 3 -16.90 -7.06 4.58
C VAL A 3 -16.72 -6.19 5.83
N LEU A 4 -17.57 -5.17 6.01
CA LEU A 4 -17.54 -4.28 7.18
C LEU A 4 -17.92 -4.95 8.51
N ASP A 5 -18.55 -6.13 8.47
CA ASP A 5 -18.81 -6.94 9.67
C ASP A 5 -17.55 -7.70 10.14
N VAL A 6 -16.51 -7.75 9.29
CA VAL A 6 -15.27 -8.52 9.50
C VAL A 6 -14.06 -7.61 9.72
N VAL A 7 -14.00 -6.48 9.03
CA VAL A 7 -12.90 -5.50 9.10
C VAL A 7 -13.44 -4.07 9.12
N PRO A 8 -12.75 -3.11 9.77
CA PRO A 8 -13.23 -1.73 9.86
C PRO A 8 -13.12 -0.99 8.52
N ALA A 9 -13.84 0.13 8.40
CA ALA A 9 -13.59 1.12 7.35
C ALA A 9 -12.29 1.89 7.60
N GLY A 10 -11.67 2.39 6.53
CA GLY A 10 -10.36 3.04 6.55
C GLY A 10 -9.24 2.13 6.02
N VAL A 11 -8.00 2.58 6.16
CA VAL A 11 -6.84 1.79 5.74
C VAL A 11 -6.61 0.64 6.72
N LEU A 12 -6.56 -0.58 6.19
CA LEU A 12 -6.37 -1.81 6.95
C LEU A 12 -4.88 -2.11 7.11
N THR A 13 -4.48 -2.54 8.30
CA THR A 13 -3.11 -2.99 8.59
C THR A 13 -3.15 -4.32 9.32
N GLY A 14 -2.00 -4.99 9.44
CA GLY A 14 -1.85 -6.20 10.25
C GLY A 14 -2.86 -7.30 9.94
N ASP A 15 -3.50 -7.85 10.98
CA ASP A 15 -4.43 -8.98 10.84
C ASP A 15 -5.71 -8.65 10.05
N ASN A 16 -6.09 -7.37 9.94
CA ASN A 16 -7.27 -7.00 9.16
C ASN A 16 -7.08 -7.22 7.66
N VAL A 17 -5.85 -7.09 7.14
CA VAL A 17 -5.55 -7.43 5.74
C VAL A 17 -5.76 -8.92 5.50
N LEU A 18 -5.26 -9.76 6.42
CA LEU A 18 -5.39 -11.22 6.33
C LEU A 18 -6.85 -11.67 6.46
N LYS A 19 -7.62 -11.06 7.37
CA LYS A 19 -9.06 -11.31 7.52
C LYS A 19 -9.82 -10.96 6.24
N LEU A 20 -9.54 -9.81 5.64
CA LEU A 20 -10.14 -9.40 4.38
C LEU A 20 -9.86 -10.42 3.26
N PHE A 21 -8.60 -10.87 3.12
CA PHE A 21 -8.23 -11.87 2.11
C PHE A 21 -8.82 -13.26 2.41
N ALA A 22 -8.95 -13.65 3.68
CA ALA A 22 -9.63 -14.88 4.06
C ALA A 22 -11.11 -14.84 3.67
N TYR A 23 -11.79 -13.73 4.00
CA TYR A 23 -13.18 -13.50 3.63
C TYR A 23 -13.38 -13.52 2.10
N ALA A 24 -12.49 -12.87 1.35
CA ALA A 24 -12.53 -12.85 -0.11
C ALA A 24 -12.40 -14.25 -0.73
N LYS A 25 -11.52 -15.10 -0.17
CA LYS A 25 -11.39 -16.51 -0.60
C LYS A 25 -12.65 -17.32 -0.27
N GLU A 26 -13.19 -17.17 0.93
CA GLU A 26 -14.40 -17.86 1.37
C GLU A 26 -15.62 -17.51 0.49
N HIS A 27 -15.74 -16.24 0.10
CA HIS A 27 -16.85 -15.71 -0.70
C HIS A 27 -16.55 -15.62 -2.20
N GLN A 28 -15.41 -16.18 -2.64
CA GLN A 28 -15.01 -16.32 -4.05
C GLN A 28 -14.99 -15.01 -4.86
N PHE A 29 -14.44 -13.94 -4.30
CA PHE A 29 -14.20 -12.69 -5.04
C PHE A 29 -12.75 -12.24 -4.97
N ALA A 30 -12.35 -11.42 -5.94
CA ALA A 30 -11.07 -10.73 -5.95
C ALA A 30 -11.27 -9.23 -5.63
N ILE A 31 -10.22 -8.61 -5.10
CA ILE A 31 -10.24 -7.19 -4.73
C ILE A 31 -9.47 -6.42 -5.81
N PRO A 32 -10.07 -5.43 -6.47
CA PRO A 32 -9.38 -4.65 -7.49
C PRO A 32 -8.26 -3.82 -6.86
N ALA A 33 -7.09 -3.82 -7.49
CA ALA A 33 -5.94 -3.02 -7.10
C ALA A 33 -5.69 -1.94 -8.17
N ILE A 34 -5.92 -0.68 -7.80
CA ILE A 34 -5.95 0.43 -8.75
C ILE A 34 -4.75 1.34 -8.51
N ASN A 35 -3.92 1.52 -9.55
CA ASN A 35 -2.83 2.48 -9.51
C ASN A 35 -3.37 3.91 -9.49
N VAL A 36 -2.86 4.74 -8.58
CA VAL A 36 -3.24 6.15 -8.47
C VAL A 36 -2.01 7.06 -8.57
N THR A 37 -2.24 8.27 -9.07
CA THR A 37 -1.19 9.27 -9.30
C THR A 37 -1.54 10.65 -8.71
N SER A 38 -2.77 10.82 -8.21
CA SER A 38 -3.23 12.08 -7.64
C SER A 38 -4.30 11.83 -6.58
N SER A 39 -4.60 12.84 -5.77
CA SER A 39 -5.74 12.82 -4.85
C SER A 39 -7.06 12.62 -5.59
N SER A 40 -7.22 13.20 -6.79
CA SER A 40 -8.41 13.02 -7.63
C SER A 40 -8.61 11.56 -8.04
N ALA A 41 -7.52 10.88 -8.47
CA ALA A 41 -7.58 9.45 -8.79
C ALA A 41 -7.90 8.60 -7.56
N ALA A 42 -7.24 8.86 -6.42
CA ALA A 42 -7.52 8.15 -5.17
C ALA A 42 -8.97 8.34 -4.70
N ASN A 43 -9.50 9.57 -4.78
CA ASN A 43 -10.88 9.87 -4.43
C ASN A 43 -11.87 9.13 -5.33
N SER A 44 -11.59 9.07 -6.64
CA SER A 44 -12.44 8.35 -7.61
C SER A 44 -12.51 6.85 -7.29
N VAL A 45 -11.40 6.25 -6.87
CA VAL A 45 -11.35 4.84 -6.44
C VAL A 45 -12.16 4.62 -5.16
N LEU A 46 -12.02 5.51 -4.17
CA LEU A 46 -12.77 5.43 -2.92
C LEU A 46 -14.28 5.61 -3.13
N GLU A 47 -14.66 6.54 -3.99
CA GLU A 47 -16.06 6.78 -4.38
C GLU A 47 -16.66 5.55 -5.06
N ALA A 48 -15.98 4.99 -6.07
CA ALA A 48 -16.43 3.80 -6.76
C ALA A 48 -16.58 2.60 -5.80
N ALA A 49 -15.62 2.41 -4.88
CA ALA A 49 -15.66 1.34 -3.90
C ALA A 49 -16.83 1.50 -2.90
N ARG A 50 -17.11 2.74 -2.45
CA ARG A 50 -18.28 3.07 -1.61
C ARG A 50 -19.57 2.70 -2.32
N ASP A 51 -19.74 3.16 -3.55
CA ASP A 51 -20.99 2.97 -4.30
C ASP A 51 -21.22 1.49 -4.64
N ALA A 52 -20.15 0.75 -4.92
CA ALA A 52 -20.17 -0.70 -5.11
C ALA A 52 -20.28 -1.49 -3.81
N LYS A 53 -20.17 -0.84 -2.64
CA LYS A 53 -20.11 -1.48 -1.30
C LYS A 53 -19.03 -2.58 -1.21
N ALA A 54 -17.87 -2.31 -1.81
CA ALA A 54 -16.79 -3.26 -1.97
C ALA A 54 -15.49 -2.78 -1.29
N PRO A 55 -14.63 -3.69 -0.81
CA PRO A 55 -13.26 -3.36 -0.44
C PRO A 55 -12.43 -3.02 -1.68
N VAL A 56 -11.34 -2.29 -1.49
CA VAL A 56 -10.44 -1.92 -2.60
C VAL A 56 -8.98 -1.91 -2.17
N ILE A 57 -8.07 -2.17 -3.11
CA ILE A 57 -6.65 -1.89 -2.97
C ILE A 57 -6.32 -0.61 -3.73
N ILE A 58 -5.75 0.38 -3.06
CA ILE A 58 -5.16 1.56 -3.70
C ILE A 58 -3.66 1.37 -3.72
N GLN A 59 -3.05 1.45 -4.90
CA GLN A 59 -1.62 1.23 -5.05
C GLN A 59 -0.89 2.36 -5.75
N PHE A 60 0.37 2.57 -5.37
CA PHE A 60 1.27 3.49 -6.04
C PHE A 60 2.35 2.70 -6.76
N SER A 61 2.49 2.88 -8.07
CA SER A 61 3.72 2.49 -8.76
C SER A 61 4.80 3.51 -8.50
N GLN A 62 6.07 3.15 -8.72
CA GLN A 62 7.19 4.08 -8.52
C GLN A 62 6.98 5.39 -9.29
N GLY A 63 6.60 5.31 -10.57
CA GLY A 63 6.32 6.49 -11.39
C GLY A 63 5.04 7.23 -10.97
N GLY A 64 4.02 6.49 -10.50
CA GLY A 64 2.79 7.10 -9.97
C GLY A 64 3.02 7.88 -8.69
N ALA A 65 3.88 7.36 -7.81
CA ALA A 65 4.33 8.04 -6.61
C ALA A 65 5.14 9.31 -6.95
N GLN A 66 6.10 9.23 -7.87
CA GLN A 66 6.81 10.43 -8.32
C GLN A 66 5.84 11.48 -8.89
N PHE A 67 4.83 11.05 -9.65
CA PHE A 67 3.82 11.97 -10.18
C PHE A 67 3.01 12.63 -9.06
N PHE A 68 2.67 11.90 -8.00
CA PHE A 68 1.97 12.42 -6.83
C PHE A 68 2.79 13.49 -6.11
N ALA A 69 4.12 13.32 -6.03
CA ALA A 69 5.02 14.35 -5.49
C ALA A 69 5.18 15.55 -6.43
N GLY A 70 5.06 15.31 -7.74
CA GLY A 70 5.19 16.31 -8.80
C GLY A 70 6.44 16.08 -9.65
N LYS A 71 6.26 16.05 -10.98
CA LYS A 71 7.35 15.83 -11.96
C LYS A 71 8.45 16.89 -11.97
N GLY A 72 8.23 18.03 -11.30
CA GLY A 72 9.25 19.06 -11.14
C GLY A 72 10.30 18.75 -10.06
N LEU A 73 10.08 17.73 -9.23
CA LEU A 73 11.03 17.30 -8.21
C LEU A 73 12.07 16.33 -8.79
N ASN A 74 13.32 16.47 -8.35
CA ASN A 74 14.37 15.51 -8.64
C ASN A 74 14.05 14.16 -7.96
N ASN A 75 14.27 13.06 -8.69
CA ASN A 75 14.04 11.70 -8.23
C ASN A 75 15.32 10.90 -8.02
N ASP A 76 16.49 11.56 -7.93
CA ASP A 76 17.75 10.96 -7.51
C ASP A 76 17.56 10.23 -6.16
N GLY A 77 18.11 9.01 -6.07
CA GLY A 77 17.93 8.16 -4.89
C GLY A 77 16.47 7.80 -4.61
N GLN A 78 15.56 7.96 -5.59
CA GLN A 78 14.12 7.75 -5.44
C GLN A 78 13.40 8.76 -4.52
N ALA A 79 14.03 9.91 -4.22
CA ALA A 79 13.53 10.87 -3.24
C ALA A 79 12.08 11.36 -3.52
N ALA A 80 11.77 11.73 -4.77
CA ALA A 80 10.42 12.15 -5.14
C ALA A 80 9.40 11.00 -5.09
N SER A 81 9.81 9.78 -5.43
CA SER A 81 8.94 8.59 -5.35
C SER A 81 8.62 8.24 -3.90
N ILE A 82 9.60 8.31 -3.00
CA ILE A 82 9.41 8.12 -1.56
C ILE A 82 8.43 9.18 -1.02
N LEU A 83 8.72 10.47 -1.28
CA LEU A 83 7.88 11.58 -0.82
C LEU A 83 6.44 11.46 -1.31
N GLY A 84 6.24 11.15 -2.60
CA GLY A 84 4.92 11.06 -3.19
C GLY A 84 4.13 9.85 -2.72
N SER A 85 4.81 8.73 -2.44
CA SER A 85 4.18 7.56 -1.81
C SER A 85 3.67 7.93 -0.42
N ILE A 86 4.48 8.61 0.38
CA ILE A 86 4.11 9.05 1.74
C ILE A 86 2.96 10.05 1.70
N ALA A 87 3.03 11.05 0.81
CA ALA A 87 1.98 12.05 0.65
C ALA A 87 0.64 11.43 0.21
N GLY A 88 0.68 10.52 -0.77
CA GLY A 88 -0.49 9.78 -1.22
C GLY A 88 -1.06 8.87 -0.13
N ALA A 89 -0.20 8.19 0.62
CA ALA A 89 -0.60 7.35 1.74
C ALA A 89 -1.34 8.15 2.82
N HIS A 90 -0.80 9.30 3.23
CA HIS A 90 -1.48 10.18 4.19
C HIS A 90 -2.83 10.66 3.65
N HIS A 91 -2.92 11.07 2.39
CA HIS A 91 -4.20 11.45 1.77
C HIS A 91 -5.23 10.33 1.91
N VAL A 92 -4.90 9.11 1.46
CA VAL A 92 -5.82 7.96 1.53
C VAL A 92 -6.21 7.65 2.97
N ARG A 93 -5.26 7.61 3.91
CA ARG A 93 -5.55 7.37 5.34
C ARG A 93 -6.49 8.43 5.92
N THR A 94 -6.30 9.69 5.57
CA THR A 94 -7.15 10.80 6.05
C THR A 94 -8.59 10.66 5.59
N VAL A 95 -8.83 10.27 4.33
CA VAL A 95 -10.19 10.31 3.76
C VAL A 95 -10.91 8.96 3.74
N ALA A 96 -10.22 7.83 3.70
CA ALA A 96 -10.84 6.51 3.46
C ALA A 96 -11.94 6.15 4.47
N LYS A 97 -11.75 6.49 5.76
CA LYS A 97 -12.76 6.23 6.80
C LYS A 97 -14.07 6.99 6.55
N SER A 98 -14.00 8.21 6.02
CA SER A 98 -15.17 9.04 5.68
C SER A 98 -15.94 8.51 4.47
N TYR A 99 -15.28 7.78 3.57
CA TYR A 99 -15.96 7.04 2.51
C TYR A 99 -16.64 5.75 3.02
N GLY A 100 -16.31 5.29 4.24
CA GLY A 100 -16.87 4.06 4.80
C GLY A 100 -16.35 2.78 4.13
N VAL A 101 -15.17 2.83 3.49
CA VAL A 101 -14.62 1.73 2.68
C VAL A 101 -13.41 1.10 3.39
N PRO A 102 -13.31 -0.25 3.46
CA PRO A 102 -12.07 -0.94 3.82
C PRO A 102 -11.05 -0.86 2.68
N VAL A 103 -9.88 -0.29 2.96
CA VAL A 103 -8.84 -0.05 1.95
C VAL A 103 -7.55 -0.77 2.33
N VAL A 104 -6.99 -1.53 1.41
CA VAL A 104 -5.59 -1.97 1.49
C VAL A 104 -4.75 -0.96 0.73
N LEU A 105 -3.80 -0.34 1.41
CA LEU A 105 -2.89 0.65 0.85
C LEU A 105 -1.56 -0.02 0.48
N HIS A 106 -1.20 0.02 -0.79
CA HIS A 106 -0.14 -0.80 -1.35
C HIS A 106 0.90 0.01 -2.15
N SER A 107 2.14 -0.48 -2.24
CA SER A 107 3.07 -0.07 -3.30
C SER A 107 3.26 -1.19 -4.30
N ASP A 108 3.16 -0.85 -5.57
CA ASP A 108 3.27 -1.76 -6.71
C ASP A 108 4.74 -2.14 -7.01
N HIS A 109 4.98 -2.84 -8.13
CA HIS A 109 6.27 -3.38 -8.59
C HIS A 109 7.51 -2.56 -8.18
N CYS A 110 8.39 -3.19 -7.40
CA CYS A 110 9.70 -2.67 -7.04
C CYS A 110 10.81 -3.64 -7.48
N ALA A 111 11.37 -3.38 -8.67
CA ALA A 111 12.55 -4.09 -9.16
C ALA A 111 13.81 -3.70 -8.37
N LYS A 112 14.87 -4.50 -8.45
CA LYS A 112 16.11 -4.30 -7.70
C LYS A 112 16.72 -2.91 -7.85
N LYS A 113 16.68 -2.33 -9.05
CA LYS A 113 17.14 -0.95 -9.31
C LYS A 113 16.35 0.14 -8.56
N LEU A 114 15.15 -0.20 -8.08
CA LEU A 114 14.25 0.68 -7.33
C LEU A 114 14.28 0.39 -5.83
N GLU A 115 15.14 -0.51 -5.35
CA GLU A 115 15.26 -0.87 -3.92
C GLU A 115 15.38 0.34 -2.97
N PRO A 116 16.05 1.47 -3.33
CA PRO A 116 16.06 2.66 -2.47
C PRO A 116 14.66 3.23 -2.19
N TRP A 117 13.72 3.15 -3.15
CA TRP A 117 12.33 3.56 -2.95
C TRP A 117 11.64 2.68 -1.90
N PHE A 118 11.82 1.37 -2.00
CA PHE A 118 11.26 0.40 -1.07
C PHE A 118 11.78 0.62 0.35
N VAL A 119 13.09 0.78 0.49
CA VAL A 119 13.74 1.05 1.79
C VAL A 119 13.22 2.36 2.40
N GLY A 120 13.09 3.43 1.62
CA GLY A 120 12.55 4.70 2.10
C GLY A 120 11.08 4.61 2.53
N MET A 121 10.26 3.80 1.86
CA MET A 121 8.89 3.54 2.32
C MET A 121 8.85 2.75 3.64
N LEU A 122 9.72 1.76 3.80
CA LEU A 122 9.81 1.02 5.07
C LEU A 122 10.27 1.89 6.24
N GLU A 123 11.16 2.85 6.01
CA GLU A 123 11.56 3.82 7.04
C GLU A 123 10.37 4.70 7.46
N ALA A 124 9.52 5.10 6.50
CA ALA A 124 8.30 5.83 6.80
C ALA A 124 7.27 4.96 7.56
N ASP A 125 7.14 3.68 7.20
CA ASP A 125 6.33 2.73 7.96
C ASP A 125 6.80 2.59 9.40
N GLU A 126 8.11 2.42 9.62
CA GLU A 126 8.70 2.28 10.96
C GLU A 126 8.47 3.53 11.81
N ALA A 127 8.65 4.72 11.22
CA ALA A 127 8.37 5.99 11.89
C ALA A 127 6.88 6.15 12.23
N TYR A 128 5.99 5.78 11.31
CA TYR A 128 4.54 5.84 11.53
C TYR A 128 4.09 4.82 12.58
N PHE A 129 4.61 3.59 12.54
CA PHE A 129 4.36 2.53 13.52
C PHE A 129 4.76 2.93 14.93
N LYS A 130 5.94 3.55 15.10
CA LYS A 130 6.38 4.07 16.40
C LYS A 130 5.41 5.10 16.99
N ALA A 131 4.75 5.91 16.15
CA ALA A 131 3.86 6.97 16.58
C ALA A 131 2.39 6.54 16.71
N HIS A 132 1.93 5.56 15.92
CA HIS A 132 0.51 5.22 15.77
C HIS A 132 0.18 3.76 16.12
N GLY A 133 1.20 2.91 16.32
CA GLY A 133 1.02 1.48 16.57
C GLY A 133 0.62 0.67 15.34
N GLU A 134 0.68 1.23 14.13
CA GLU A 134 0.42 0.56 12.86
C GLU A 134 1.31 1.15 11.74
N PRO A 135 1.67 0.39 10.69
CA PRO A 135 2.47 0.91 9.58
C PRO A 135 1.68 1.92 8.72
N LEU A 136 2.40 2.74 7.94
CA LEU A 136 1.78 3.73 7.06
C LEU A 136 1.05 3.03 5.91
N PHE A 137 1.71 2.05 5.29
CA PHE A 137 1.18 1.17 4.25
C PHE A 137 0.65 -0.14 4.83
N SER A 138 -0.31 -0.75 4.13
CA SER A 138 -0.81 -2.09 4.44
C SER A 138 0.13 -3.18 3.95
N SER A 139 0.80 -2.94 2.81
CA SER A 139 1.66 -3.92 2.14
C SER A 139 2.54 -3.26 1.08
N HIS A 140 3.59 -3.97 0.66
CA HIS A 140 4.48 -3.56 -0.42
C HIS A 140 4.79 -4.74 -1.34
N MET A 141 5.04 -4.48 -2.62
CA MET A 141 5.50 -5.47 -3.60
C MET A 141 7.01 -5.35 -3.83
N ILE A 142 7.73 -6.46 -3.69
CA ILE A 142 9.08 -6.65 -4.22
C ILE A 142 8.96 -7.48 -5.48
N ASP A 143 9.56 -7.00 -6.57
CA ASP A 143 9.59 -7.71 -7.84
C ASP A 143 11.04 -7.89 -8.32
N PHE A 144 11.74 -8.83 -7.71
CA PHE A 144 13.09 -9.21 -8.15
C PHE A 144 13.01 -10.42 -9.10
N SER A 145 11.94 -10.54 -9.90
CA SER A 145 11.73 -11.67 -10.80
C SER A 145 12.76 -11.76 -11.94
N GLU A 146 13.43 -10.65 -12.28
CA GLU A 146 14.57 -10.62 -13.20
C GLU A 146 15.86 -11.20 -12.59
N GLU A 147 15.94 -11.34 -11.27
CA GLU A 147 17.08 -11.93 -10.56
C GLU A 147 16.95 -13.45 -10.48
N PRO A 148 18.05 -14.20 -10.23
CA PRO A 148 17.96 -15.62 -9.91
C PRO A 148 16.98 -15.88 -8.77
N LYS A 149 16.16 -16.93 -8.89
CA LYS A 149 15.09 -17.27 -7.94
C LYS A 149 15.55 -17.23 -6.47
N ASP A 150 16.73 -17.79 -6.18
CA ASP A 150 17.25 -17.83 -4.81
C ASP A 150 17.59 -16.42 -4.29
N HIS A 151 18.09 -15.53 -5.16
CA HIS A 151 18.33 -14.13 -4.81
C HIS A 151 17.01 -13.38 -4.54
N ASN A 152 15.99 -13.59 -5.37
CA ASN A 152 14.66 -13.02 -5.17
C ASN A 152 14.07 -13.46 -3.83
N ILE A 153 14.09 -14.76 -3.53
CA ILE A 153 13.56 -15.31 -2.28
C ILE A 153 14.34 -14.78 -1.06
N GLU A 154 15.67 -14.71 -1.13
CA GLU A 154 16.48 -14.17 -0.02
C GLU A 154 16.19 -12.69 0.24
N ALA A 155 16.03 -11.88 -0.80
CA ALA A 155 15.59 -10.48 -0.64
C ALA A 155 14.19 -10.41 -0.01
N CYS A 156 13.23 -11.19 -0.50
CA CYS A 156 11.89 -11.26 0.09
C CYS A 156 11.92 -11.64 1.58
N LYS A 157 12.71 -12.65 1.98
CA LYS A 157 12.86 -13.05 3.39
C LYS A 157 13.44 -11.93 4.24
N LYS A 158 14.49 -11.25 3.75
CA LYS A 158 15.13 -10.12 4.43
C LYS A 158 14.11 -9.03 4.74
N TYR A 159 13.33 -8.62 3.74
CA TYR A 159 12.35 -7.55 3.91
C TYR A 159 11.12 -7.98 4.69
N LEU A 160 10.64 -9.20 4.51
CA LEU A 160 9.57 -9.75 5.35
C LEU A 160 9.97 -9.77 6.83
N LYS A 161 11.22 -10.11 7.16
CA LYS A 161 11.73 -10.07 8.54
C LYS A 161 11.74 -8.66 9.12
N ARG A 162 11.97 -7.63 8.30
CA ARG A 162 11.92 -6.21 8.70
C ARG A 162 10.47 -5.72 8.88
N MET A 163 9.55 -6.19 8.04
CA MET A 163 8.13 -5.78 8.06
C MET A 163 7.31 -6.50 9.13
N ALA A 164 7.59 -7.78 9.40
CA ALA A 164 6.80 -8.63 10.30
C ALA A 164 6.59 -8.07 11.73
N PRO A 165 7.55 -7.37 12.35
CA PRO A 165 7.35 -6.74 13.65
C PRO A 165 6.33 -5.59 13.66
N MET A 166 6.05 -4.95 12.51
CA MET A 166 5.09 -3.84 12.38
C MET A 166 3.64 -4.35 12.25
N LYS A 167 3.24 -5.23 13.18
CA LYS A 167 1.93 -5.85 13.19
C LYS A 167 1.09 -5.32 14.36
N ASN A 168 -0.17 -4.96 14.07
CA ASN A 168 -1.23 -4.66 15.04
C ASN A 168 -2.39 -5.63 14.81
#